data_AF-A0A2N6IGU8-F1
#
_entry.id   AF-A0A2N6IGU8-F1
#
_cell.length_a   1.000
_cell.length_b   1.000
_cell.length_c   1.000
_cell.angle_alpha   90.00
_cell.angle_beta   90.00
_cell.angle_gamma   90.00
#
_symmetry.space_group_name_H-M   'P 1'
#
loop_
_entity.id
_entity.type
_entity.pdbx_description
1 polymer ?
#
loop_
_entity_poly.entity_id
_entity_poly.type
_entity_poly.pdbx_seq_one_letter_code
_entity_poly.pdbx_strand_id
1 'polypeptide(L)'
;MKWMLVLLLAGCGSAPLAPQRVEVPVFTPCVKAVPKRPVYEFDQLAPVATDGEIVLALARDWLQGRKYEGELEVVIAGCILPDEKAER
;
A
#
# COMPACT_ATOMS: atom_id res chain seq x y z
N MET A 1 52.25 42.56 11.50
CA MET A 1 52.02 41.45 10.54
C MET A 1 51.39 40.19 11.15
N LYS A 2 51.77 39.75 12.36
CA LYS A 2 51.20 38.55 13.04
C LYS A 2 49.66 38.56 13.20
N TRP A 3 49.07 39.74 13.46
CA TRP A 3 47.64 39.90 13.73
C TRP A 3 46.73 39.80 12.49
N MET A 4 47.25 40.14 11.30
CA MET A 4 46.49 40.03 10.04
C MET A 4 46.16 38.57 9.69
N LEU A 5 47.06 37.65 10.04
CA LEU A 5 46.85 36.20 9.86
C LEU A 5 45.68 35.70 10.70
N VAL A 6 45.52 36.20 11.93
CA VAL A 6 44.43 35.76 12.82
C VAL A 6 43.06 36.22 12.29
N LEU A 7 42.98 37.45 11.77
CA LEU A 7 41.75 38.00 11.17
C LEU A 7 41.32 37.26 9.90
N LEU A 8 42.27 36.82 9.08
CA LEU A 8 42.01 36.06 7.85
C LEU A 8 41.51 34.63 8.14
N LEU A 9 41.94 33.99 9.23
CA LEU A 9 41.48 32.64 9.60
C LEU A 9 40.08 32.63 10.24
N ALA A 10 39.62 33.73 10.85
CA ALA A 10 38.29 33.80 11.48
C ALA A 10 37.14 33.71 10.45
N GLY A 11 37.38 34.04 9.18
CA GLY A 11 36.36 33.96 8.12
C GLY A 11 36.08 32.54 7.61
N CYS A 12 37.03 31.62 7.75
CA CYS A 12 36.93 30.25 7.21
C CYS A 12 35.98 29.33 8.01
N GLY A 13 35.62 29.73 9.24
CA GLY A 13 34.65 29.02 10.09
C GLY A 13 33.18 29.40 9.83
N SER A 14 32.90 30.38 8.96
CA SER A 14 31.54 30.86 8.69
C SER A 14 30.79 30.08 7.61
N ALA A 15 31.27 28.88 7.25
CA ALA A 15 30.59 28.03 6.30
C ALA A 15 29.18 27.70 6.82
N PRO A 16 28.12 27.93 6.03
CA PRO A 16 26.76 27.57 6.44
C PRO A 16 26.68 26.06 6.69
N LEU A 17 25.90 25.67 7.70
CA LEU A 17 25.66 24.27 8.02
C LEU A 17 25.18 23.53 6.78
N ALA A 18 25.74 22.33 6.55
CA ALA A 18 25.31 21.47 5.47
C ALA A 18 23.80 21.15 5.62
N PRO A 19 23.05 21.07 4.51
CA PRO A 19 21.64 20.71 4.55
C PRO A 19 21.46 19.34 5.21
N GLN A 20 20.56 19.27 6.18
CA GLN A 20 20.26 18.04 6.91
C GLN A 20 19.05 17.35 6.29
N ARG A 21 19.15 16.02 6.11
CA ARG A 21 18.03 15.19 5.69
C ARG A 21 17.12 14.95 6.90
N VAL A 22 15.85 15.33 6.78
CA VAL A 22 14.81 15.06 7.79
C VAL A 22 13.80 14.10 7.19
N GLU A 23 13.55 12.98 7.86
CA GLU A 23 12.47 12.06 7.47
C GLU A 23 11.15 12.55 8.08
N VAL A 24 10.26 13.03 7.23
CA VAL A 24 8.92 13.45 7.63
C VAL A 24 7.96 12.29 7.38
N PRO A 25 7.28 11.76 8.41
CA PRO A 25 6.29 10.72 8.21
C PRO A 25 5.12 11.28 7.41
N VAL A 26 4.90 10.71 6.23
CA VAL A 26 3.75 11.04 5.39
C VAL A 26 2.73 9.91 5.52
N PHE A 27 1.46 10.27 5.73
CA PHE A 27 0.38 9.28 5.68
C PHE A 27 0.36 8.65 4.30
N THR A 28 0.52 7.32 4.23
CA THR A 28 0.36 6.57 2.99
C THR A 28 -0.80 5.61 3.15
N PRO A 29 -1.63 5.41 2.10
CA PRO A 29 -2.69 4.41 2.16
C PRO A 29 -2.05 3.05 2.44
N CYS A 30 -2.64 2.28 3.36
CA CYS A 30 -2.12 0.97 3.70
C CYS A 30 -2.26 0.01 2.50
N VAL A 31 -3.42 0.01 1.86
CA VAL A 31 -3.67 -0.78 0.65
C VAL A 31 -2.86 -0.18 -0.50
N LYS A 32 -1.80 -0.90 -0.92
CA LYS A 32 -0.91 -0.47 -2.01
C LYS A 32 -1.43 -0.89 -3.38
N ALA A 33 -2.09 -2.04 -3.45
CA ALA A 33 -2.66 -2.58 -4.66
C ALA A 33 -3.92 -3.39 -4.31
N VAL A 34 -4.96 -3.22 -5.13
CA VAL A 34 -6.18 -4.03 -5.04
C VAL A 34 -6.04 -5.17 -6.05
N PRO A 35 -6.24 -6.43 -5.65
CA PRO A 35 -6.27 -7.55 -6.59
C PRO A 35 -7.26 -7.30 -7.72
N LYS A 36 -6.93 -7.75 -8.93
CA LYS A 36 -7.80 -7.53 -10.08
C LYS A 36 -9.04 -8.42 -9.94
N ARG A 37 -10.23 -7.82 -9.92
CA ARG A 37 -11.49 -8.55 -9.92
C ARG A 37 -11.55 -9.49 -11.15
N PRO A 38 -11.86 -10.78 -10.94
CA PRO A 38 -12.24 -11.71 -12.00
C PRO A 38 -13.29 -11.16 -12.94
N VAL A 39 -13.19 -11.54 -14.22
CA VAL A 39 -14.33 -11.46 -15.14
C VAL A 39 -15.10 -12.76 -14.97
N TYR A 40 -16.27 -12.67 -14.34
CA TYR A 40 -17.13 -13.83 -14.07
C TYR A 40 -17.97 -14.17 -15.30
N GLU A 41 -18.20 -15.46 -15.55
CA GLU A 41 -19.13 -15.91 -16.58
C GLU A 41 -20.57 -15.48 -16.25
N PHE A 42 -20.93 -15.52 -14.97
CA PHE A 42 -22.25 -15.11 -14.47
C PHE A 42 -22.57 -13.65 -14.85
N ASP A 43 -21.59 -12.75 -14.72
CA ASP A 43 -21.75 -11.32 -15.03
C ASP A 43 -21.97 -11.05 -16.53
N GLN A 44 -21.74 -12.05 -17.39
CA GLN A 44 -21.86 -11.96 -18.84
C GLN A 44 -23.13 -12.65 -19.37
N LEU A 45 -23.94 -13.24 -18.50
CA LEU A 45 -25.17 -13.91 -18.90
C LEU A 45 -26.19 -12.92 -19.47
N ALA A 46 -26.90 -13.36 -20.52
CA ALA A 46 -28.03 -12.60 -21.04
C ALA A 46 -29.14 -12.52 -19.97
N PRO A 47 -29.93 -11.43 -19.93
CA PRO A 47 -31.04 -11.30 -18.97
C PRO A 47 -32.11 -12.39 -19.08
N VAL A 48 -32.16 -13.10 -20.22
CA VAL A 48 -33.09 -14.19 -20.52
C VAL A 48 -32.46 -15.58 -20.35
N ALA A 49 -31.26 -15.66 -19.75
CA ALA A 49 -30.61 -16.93 -19.46
C ALA A 49 -31.50 -17.81 -18.59
N THR A 50 -31.50 -19.10 -18.89
CA THR A 50 -32.26 -20.09 -18.13
C THR A 50 -31.61 -20.34 -16.78
N ASP A 51 -32.39 -20.80 -15.80
CA ASP A 51 -31.90 -21.14 -14.46
C ASP A 51 -30.72 -22.14 -14.51
N GLY A 52 -30.75 -23.08 -15.46
CA GLY A 52 -29.67 -24.05 -15.66
C GLY A 52 -28.36 -23.40 -16.10
N GLU A 53 -28.41 -22.44 -17.03
CA GLU A 53 -27.22 -21.69 -17.47
C GLU A 53 -26.66 -20.83 -16.34
N ILE A 54 -27.55 -20.21 -15.55
CA ILE A 54 -27.19 -19.43 -14.37
C ILE A 54 -26.43 -20.28 -13.35
N VAL A 55 -26.96 -21.44 -12.98
CA VAL A 55 -26.34 -22.34 -11.99
C VAL A 55 -24.98 -22.83 -12.48
N LEU A 56 -24.84 -23.16 -13.76
CA LEU A 56 -23.58 -23.60 -14.34
C LEU A 56 -22.52 -22.50 -14.35
N ALA A 57 -22.88 -21.26 -14.70
CA ALA A 57 -21.97 -20.13 -14.67
C ALA A 57 -21.46 -19.88 -13.23
N LEU A 58 -22.38 -19.87 -12.26
CA LEU A 58 -22.03 -19.74 -10.84
C LEU A 58 -21.08 -20.85 -10.35
N ALA A 59 -21.33 -22.09 -10.76
CA ALA A 59 -20.50 -23.22 -10.38
C ALA A 59 -19.06 -23.10 -10.91
N ARG A 60 -18.88 -22.57 -12.13
CA ARG A 60 -17.55 -22.33 -12.72
C ARG A 60 -16.84 -21.16 -12.05
N ASP A 61 -17.57 -20.08 -11.78
CA ASP A 61 -17.04 -18.88 -11.15
C ASP A 61 -16.67 -19.08 -9.67
N TRP A 62 -17.27 -20.09 -9.01
CA TRP A 62 -17.13 -20.34 -7.58
C TRP A 62 -15.68 -20.33 -7.09
N LEU A 63 -14.83 -21.18 -7.67
CA LEU A 63 -13.45 -21.31 -7.21
C LEU A 63 -12.65 -20.02 -7.41
N GLN A 64 -12.91 -19.33 -8.52
CA GLN A 64 -12.24 -18.06 -8.85
C GLN A 64 -12.68 -16.94 -7.90
N GLY A 65 -13.96 -16.90 -7.53
CA GLY A 65 -14.48 -16.00 -6.50
C GLY A 65 -13.85 -16.23 -5.14
N ARG A 66 -13.80 -17.49 -4.69
CA ARG A 66 -13.16 -17.85 -3.40
C ARG A 66 -11.68 -17.47 -3.34
N LYS A 67 -10.96 -17.63 -4.46
CA LYS A 67 -9.56 -17.21 -4.56
C LYS A 67 -9.42 -15.69 -4.45
N TYR A 68 -10.23 -14.94 -5.17
CA TYR A 68 -10.22 -13.48 -5.13
C TYR A 68 -10.59 -12.93 -3.75
N GLU A 69 -11.57 -13.53 -3.07
CA GLU A 69 -11.92 -13.21 -1.69
C GLU A 69 -10.71 -13.41 -0.75
N GLY A 70 -10.01 -14.54 -0.86
CA GLY A 70 -8.81 -14.80 -0.06
C GLY A 70 -7.69 -13.78 -0.32
N GLU A 71 -7.47 -13.38 -1.57
CA GLU A 71 -6.50 -12.33 -1.91
C GLU A 71 -6.87 -10.97 -1.29
N LEU A 72 -8.16 -10.62 -1.29
CA LEU A 72 -8.65 -9.41 -0.61
C LEU A 72 -8.48 -9.48 0.91
N GLU A 73 -8.81 -10.62 1.52
CA GLU A 73 -8.65 -10.83 2.96
C GLU A 73 -7.19 -10.66 3.40
N VAL A 74 -6.23 -11.16 2.61
CA VAL A 74 -4.79 -10.97 2.89
C VAL A 74 -4.40 -9.49 2.84
N VAL A 75 -4.90 -8.73 1.85
CA VAL A 75 -4.63 -7.29 1.74
C VAL A 75 -5.20 -6.52 2.93
N ILE A 76 -6.41 -6.86 3.35
CA ILE A 76 -7.08 -6.23 4.50
C ILE A 76 -6.36 -6.60 5.81
N ALA A 77 -6.00 -7.87 5.99
CA ALA A 77 -5.28 -8.33 7.18
C ALA A 77 -3.93 -7.64 7.35
N GLY A 78 -3.21 -7.35 6.25
CA GLY A 78 -1.99 -6.55 6.27
C GLY A 78 -2.18 -5.09 6.71
N CYS A 79 -3.42 -4.61 6.77
CA CYS A 79 -3.79 -3.25 7.13
C CYS A 79 -4.47 -3.10 8.48
N ILE A 80 -4.85 -4.20 9.12
CA ILE A 80 -5.38 -4.17 10.48
C ILE A 80 -4.18 -4.23 11.43
N LEU A 81 -4.03 -3.23 12.28
CA LEU A 81 -3.03 -3.28 13.35
C LEU A 81 -3.38 -4.43 14.30
N PRO A 82 -2.40 -5.22 14.78
CA PRO A 82 -2.64 -6.12 15.90
C PRO A 82 -2.99 -5.24 17.11
N ASP A 83 -4.28 -5.18 17.42
CA ASP A 83 -4.79 -4.55 18.63
C ASP A 83 -4.14 -5.22 19.84
N GLU A 84 -3.94 -4.45 20.92
CA GLU A 84 -3.23 -4.77 22.17
C GLU A 84 -3.69 -6.08 22.86
N LYS A 85 -3.42 -7.24 22.26
CA LYS A 85 -3.79 -8.57 22.77
C LYS A 85 -2.57 -9.43 23.10
N ALA A 86 -1.53 -8.79 23.64
CA ALA A 86 -0.36 -9.47 24.19
C ALA A 86 0.02 -8.97 25.59
N GLU A 87 -0.92 -8.37 26.34
CA GLU A 87 -0.73 -8.10 27.77
C GLU A 87 -2.00 -8.50 28.58
N ARG A 88 -2.24 -9.82 28.64
CA ARG A 88 -2.91 -10.47 29.77
C ARG A 88 -2.42 -11.90 29.91
#